data_AF-A0A952R6X2-F1
#
_entry.id   AF-A0A952R6X2-F1
#
_cell.length_a   1.000
_cell.length_b   1.000
_cell.length_c   1.000
_cell.angle_alpha   90.00
_cell.angle_beta   90.00
_cell.angle_gamma   90.00
#
_symmetry.space_group_name_H-M   'P 1'
#
loop_
_entity.id
_entity.type
_entity.pdbx_description
1 polymer ?
#
loop_
_entity_poly.entity_id
_entity_poly.type
_entity_poly.pdbx_seq_one_letter_code
_entity_poly.pdbx_strand_id
1 'polypeptide(L)'
;MGSSGDGRDRCSGRGAEPVRRGSSAASRPVGQSHCGAVKPPKPAALSRRGLLQRGLWLGLALGVVGCLAPTLPLPPPDKPDIEGPDPRGYVTLSGYVPRRAMASALNTETGEIAGQVTGEDGYYRFQLQAQIGDELLFWYDRETERSPSVRVTVREP
;
A
#
# COMPACT_ATOMS: atom_id res chain seq x y z
N MET A 1 -19.85 32.75 -32.02
CA MET A 1 -18.37 32.70 -32.18
C MET A 1 -17.83 32.20 -30.85
N GLY A 2 -17.13 31.09 -30.69
CA GLY A 2 -16.33 30.21 -31.55
C GLY A 2 -15.35 29.50 -30.58
N SER A 3 -14.75 28.39 -31.02
CA SER A 3 -13.84 27.49 -30.28
C SER A 3 -14.54 26.48 -29.35
N SER A 4 -14.68 25.19 -29.68
CA SER A 4 -13.81 24.23 -30.39
C SER A 4 -12.51 23.92 -29.63
N GLY A 5 -12.32 22.63 -29.33
CA GLY A 5 -11.20 22.03 -28.60
C GLY A 5 -11.70 20.82 -27.79
N ASP A 6 -11.95 19.65 -28.36
CA ASP A 6 -11.00 18.63 -28.86
C ASP A 6 -10.43 17.71 -27.75
N GLY A 7 -10.64 16.40 -27.97
CA GLY A 7 -9.70 15.34 -27.64
C GLY A 7 -9.61 14.83 -26.21
N ARG A 8 -10.17 13.64 -25.96
CA ARG A 8 -9.37 12.40 -25.73
C ARG A 8 -10.21 11.22 -25.21
N ASP A 9 -10.19 10.15 -26.01
CA ASP A 9 -9.76 8.79 -25.66
C ASP A 9 -10.08 8.26 -24.25
N ARG A 10 -11.02 7.32 -24.17
CA ARG A 10 -11.04 6.30 -23.11
C ARG A 10 -11.31 4.92 -23.70
N CYS A 11 -10.22 4.19 -23.99
CA CYS A 11 -10.23 2.74 -24.07
C CYS A 11 -10.51 2.18 -22.67
N SER A 12 -11.70 1.63 -22.47
CA SER A 12 -12.09 0.94 -21.24
C SER A 12 -11.82 -0.56 -21.41
N GLY A 13 -10.66 -1.00 -20.93
CA GLY A 13 -10.32 -2.42 -20.84
C GLY A 13 -11.03 -3.07 -19.65
N ARG A 14 -12.04 -3.89 -19.92
CA ARG A 14 -12.64 -4.81 -18.94
C ARG A 14 -11.94 -6.16 -19.06
N GLY A 15 -11.03 -6.44 -18.13
CA GLY A 15 -10.51 -7.79 -17.91
C GLY A 15 -11.47 -8.57 -17.04
N ALA A 16 -12.23 -9.48 -17.66
CA ALA A 16 -13.02 -10.49 -16.95
C ALA A 16 -12.19 -11.78 -16.87
N GLU A 17 -11.87 -12.23 -15.66
CA GLU A 17 -11.58 -13.64 -15.38
C GLU A 17 -12.84 -14.47 -15.65
N PRO A 18 -12.70 -15.70 -16.19
CA PRO A 18 -13.04 -16.82 -15.30
C PRO A 18 -12.29 -18.15 -15.54
N VAL A 19 -12.03 -18.81 -14.41
CA VAL A 19 -12.41 -20.21 -14.09
C VAL A 19 -11.78 -21.37 -14.90
N ARG A 20 -10.93 -22.12 -14.18
CA ARG A 20 -10.57 -23.53 -14.46
C ARG A 20 -11.70 -24.50 -14.10
N ARG A 21 -12.11 -25.34 -15.05
CA ARG A 21 -12.65 -26.72 -14.94
C ARG A 21 -12.30 -27.39 -16.28
N GLY A 22 -11.82 -28.62 -16.44
CA GLY A 22 -12.05 -29.87 -15.72
C GLY A 22 -12.55 -30.91 -16.75
N SER A 23 -11.86 -32.05 -16.85
CA SER A 23 -12.38 -33.37 -17.26
C SER A 23 -12.64 -33.75 -18.75
N SER A 24 -11.86 -34.77 -19.17
CA SER A 24 -12.30 -36.13 -19.53
C SER A 24 -12.69 -36.53 -20.98
N ALA A 25 -11.89 -37.49 -21.47
CA ALA A 25 -12.26 -38.76 -22.14
C ALA A 25 -12.66 -38.86 -23.64
N ALA A 26 -12.05 -39.90 -24.24
CA ALA A 26 -12.63 -40.93 -25.12
C ALA A 26 -12.29 -40.94 -26.64
N SER A 27 -11.41 -41.89 -26.98
CA SER A 27 -11.66 -43.00 -27.95
C SER A 27 -11.67 -42.73 -29.47
N ARG A 28 -10.68 -43.28 -30.21
CA ARG A 28 -10.79 -44.54 -31.01
C ARG A 28 -9.52 -44.86 -31.85
N PRO A 29 -9.32 -46.13 -32.31
CA PRO A 29 -8.05 -46.68 -32.81
C PRO A 29 -8.06 -47.05 -34.32
N VAL A 30 -7.03 -47.82 -34.74
CA VAL A 30 -6.75 -48.51 -36.05
C VAL A 30 -5.76 -47.74 -36.93
N GLY A 31 -4.48 -48.12 -36.99
CA GLY A 31 -3.89 -49.26 -37.75
C GLY A 31 -2.82 -48.64 -38.69
N GLN A 32 -1.71 -49.22 -39.13
CA GLN A 32 -1.10 -50.55 -39.13
C GLN A 32 0.42 -50.36 -39.39
N SER A 33 1.21 -51.42 -39.11
CA SER A 33 2.46 -51.87 -39.78
C SER A 33 3.53 -50.82 -40.16
N HIS A 34 4.81 -51.01 -39.85
CA HIS A 34 5.71 -51.82 -40.68
C HIS A 34 7.01 -52.15 -39.92
N CYS A 35 7.53 -53.35 -40.23
CA CYS A 35 8.80 -53.92 -39.79
C CYS A 35 10.02 -53.05 -40.14
N GLY A 36 11.05 -53.06 -39.28
CA GLY A 36 12.36 -52.59 -39.72
C GLY A 36 13.43 -52.42 -38.65
N ALA A 37 14.28 -53.43 -38.54
CA ALA A 37 15.72 -53.33 -38.21
C ALA A 37 16.13 -52.71 -36.85
N VAL A 38 16.41 -53.61 -35.90
CA VAL A 38 17.21 -53.36 -34.71
C VAL A 38 18.63 -52.93 -35.10
N LYS A 39 19.03 -51.72 -34.71
CA LYS A 39 20.41 -51.24 -34.80
C LYS A 39 20.97 -51.16 -33.36
N PRO A 40 22.13 -51.78 -33.07
CA PRO A 40 22.70 -51.75 -31.74
C PRO A 40 23.09 -50.31 -31.34
N PRO A 41 22.85 -49.90 -30.09
CA PRO A 41 23.23 -48.58 -29.61
C PRO A 41 24.76 -48.46 -29.56
N LYS A 42 25.26 -47.39 -30.19
CA LYS A 42 26.66 -46.96 -30.06
C LYS A 42 26.94 -46.64 -28.59
N PRO A 43 28.12 -47.00 -28.04
CA PRO A 43 28.47 -46.67 -26.67
C PRO A 43 28.41 -45.16 -26.47
N ALA A 44 27.58 -44.74 -25.50
CA ALA A 44 27.49 -43.36 -25.07
C ALA A 44 28.84 -42.94 -24.49
N ALA A 45 29.62 -42.22 -25.28
CA ALA A 45 30.76 -41.48 -24.79
C ALA A 45 30.23 -40.42 -23.81
N LEU A 46 30.41 -40.66 -22.51
CA LEU A 46 30.23 -39.69 -21.44
C LEU A 46 31.21 -38.53 -21.66
N SER A 47 30.79 -37.53 -22.44
CA SER A 47 31.51 -36.29 -22.59
C SER A 47 31.14 -35.36 -21.43
N ARG A 48 32.14 -35.19 -20.57
CA ARG A 48 32.21 -34.43 -19.32
C ARG A 48 32.01 -32.91 -19.52
N ARG A 49 30.91 -32.48 -20.14
CA ARG A 49 30.64 -31.05 -20.42
C ARG A 49 29.50 -30.44 -19.60
N GLY A 50 28.77 -31.23 -18.82
CA GLY A 50 27.57 -30.78 -18.10
C GLY A 50 27.75 -30.39 -16.62
N LEU A 51 28.95 -30.48 -16.05
CA LEU A 51 29.16 -30.31 -14.61
C LEU A 51 29.57 -28.89 -14.19
N LEU A 52 30.03 -28.04 -15.11
CA LEU A 52 30.43 -26.66 -14.79
C LEU A 52 29.30 -25.63 -14.96
N GLN A 53 28.19 -25.98 -15.63
CA GLN A 53 27.04 -25.06 -15.79
C GLN A 53 26.00 -25.14 -14.68
N ARG A 54 26.01 -26.19 -13.85
CA ARG A 54 25.04 -26.34 -12.74
C ARG A 54 25.49 -25.70 -11.43
N GLY A 55 26.79 -25.43 -11.26
CA GLY A 55 27.32 -24.78 -10.05
C GLY A 55 27.10 -23.26 -10.00
N LEU A 56 26.94 -22.61 -11.16
CA LEU A 56 26.89 -21.14 -11.24
C LEU A 56 25.50 -20.55 -10.90
N TRP A 57 24.44 -21.36 -10.83
CA TRP A 57 23.10 -20.88 -10.46
C TRP A 57 22.79 -21.00 -8.96
N LEU A 58 23.62 -21.69 -8.16
CA LEU A 58 23.41 -21.82 -6.71
C LEU A 58 24.01 -20.67 -5.88
N GLY A 59 24.85 -19.82 -6.47
CA GLY A 59 25.53 -18.74 -5.75
C GLY A 59 24.72 -17.45 -5.58
N LEU A 60 23.66 -17.25 -6.37
CA LEU A 60 22.91 -15.98 -6.43
C LEU A 60 21.55 -16.02 -5.70
N ALA A 61 21.40 -16.89 -4.69
CA ALA A 61 20.16 -17.02 -3.93
C ALA A 61 20.27 -16.62 -2.45
N LEU A 62 21.47 -16.30 -1.95
CA LEU A 62 21.70 -15.87 -0.57
C LEU A 62 22.20 -14.42 -0.54
N GLY A 63 21.32 -13.44 -0.39
CA GLY A 63 21.80 -12.06 -0.27
C GLY A 63 20.79 -10.95 0.00
N VAL A 64 19.48 -11.21 0.07
CA VAL A 64 18.50 -10.12 0.32
C VAL A 64 17.36 -10.55 1.25
N VAL A 65 17.68 -11.25 2.34
CA VAL A 65 16.80 -11.23 3.53
C VAL A 65 17.31 -10.10 4.42
N GLY A 66 17.26 -8.88 3.88
CA GLY A 66 17.54 -7.67 4.64
C GLY A 66 16.47 -7.54 5.72
N CYS A 67 16.91 -7.33 6.95
CA CYS A 67 16.10 -7.28 8.15
C CYS A 67 14.86 -6.38 8.00
N LEU A 68 13.69 -6.94 7.69
CA LEU A 68 12.41 -6.36 8.09
C LEU A 68 12.30 -6.52 9.61
N ALA A 69 13.10 -5.76 10.36
CA ALA A 69 12.73 -5.49 11.74
C ALA A 69 11.38 -4.75 11.66
N PRO A 70 10.32 -5.23 12.34
CA PRO A 70 9.06 -4.50 12.38
C PRO A 70 9.38 -3.08 12.85
N THR A 71 9.09 -2.06 12.04
CA THR A 71 9.05 -0.71 12.59
C THR A 71 7.93 -0.74 13.61
N LEU A 72 8.30 -0.53 14.87
CA LEU A 72 7.31 -0.49 15.94
C LEU A 72 6.35 0.64 15.55
N PRO A 73 5.06 0.37 15.31
CA PRO A 73 4.15 1.39 14.83
C PRO A 73 4.16 2.58 15.79
N LEU A 74 4.10 3.79 15.23
CA LEU A 74 4.01 4.99 16.03
C LEU A 74 2.85 4.87 17.04
N PRO A 75 3.05 5.27 18.30
CA PRO A 75 1.96 5.27 19.27
C PRO A 75 0.88 6.27 18.84
N PRO A 76 -0.40 6.02 19.19
CA PRO A 76 -1.45 7.01 19.01
C PRO A 76 -1.09 8.31 19.75
N PRO A 77 -1.54 9.48 19.27
CA PRO A 77 -1.38 10.73 19.99
C PRO A 77 -2.21 10.74 21.28
N ASP A 78 -1.79 11.58 22.21
CA ASP A 78 -2.65 11.97 23.32
C ASP A 78 -3.86 12.76 22.80
N LYS A 79 -4.91 12.81 23.62
CA LYS A 79 -6.11 13.57 23.29
C LYS A 79 -5.76 15.08 23.30
N PRO A 80 -6.04 15.83 22.22
CA PRO A 80 -5.83 17.28 22.19
C PRO A 80 -6.72 18.00 23.19
N ASP A 81 -6.21 19.12 23.69
CA ASP A 81 -7.04 20.15 24.32
C ASP A 81 -7.78 20.93 23.24
N ILE A 82 -9.07 21.14 23.44
CA ILE A 82 -9.96 21.82 22.49
C ILE A 82 -10.57 23.04 23.17
N GLU A 83 -10.39 24.20 22.55
CA GLU A 83 -11.03 25.47 22.92
C GLU A 83 -11.97 25.93 21.78
N GLY A 84 -13.14 26.48 22.12
CA GLY A 84 -14.10 27.02 21.14
C GLY A 84 -15.37 26.15 20.98
N PRO A 85 -16.13 26.31 19.88
CA PRO A 85 -15.85 27.18 18.72
C PRO A 85 -15.87 28.68 19.06
N ASP A 86 -15.04 29.47 18.38
CA ASP A 86 -15.08 30.94 18.44
C ASP A 86 -16.30 31.50 17.67
N PRO A 87 -16.62 32.80 17.77
CA PRO A 87 -17.75 33.39 17.02
C PRO A 87 -17.66 33.30 15.49
N ARG A 88 -16.52 32.86 14.94
CA ARG A 88 -16.31 32.64 13.51
C ARG A 88 -16.41 31.15 13.14
N GLY A 89 -16.69 30.28 14.11
CA GLY A 89 -16.85 28.83 13.90
C GLY A 89 -15.53 28.05 13.86
N TYR A 90 -14.47 28.58 14.48
CA TYR A 90 -13.18 27.88 14.58
C TYR A 90 -12.95 27.31 15.98
N VAL A 91 -12.52 26.06 16.04
CA VAL A 91 -11.98 25.47 17.27
C VAL A 91 -10.45 25.56 17.25
N THR A 92 -9.86 25.76 18.41
CA THR A 92 -8.40 25.71 18.59
C THR A 92 -8.03 24.36 19.20
N LEU A 93 -7.17 23.61 18.51
CA LEU A 93 -6.58 22.38 19.04
C LEU A 93 -5.17 22.66 19.53
N SER A 94 -4.83 22.15 20.70
CA SER A 94 -3.46 22.25 21.23
C SER A 94 -3.05 21.03 22.03
N GLY A 95 -1.74 20.85 22.18
CA GLY A 95 -1.16 19.73 22.92
C GLY A 95 0.29 19.48 22.53
N TYR A 96 0.75 18.25 22.75
CA TYR A 96 2.12 17.83 22.43
C TYR A 96 2.11 16.56 21.56
N VAL A 97 3.03 16.51 20.60
CA VAL A 97 3.38 15.32 19.82
C VAL A 97 4.91 15.24 19.71
N PRO A 98 5.51 14.16 19.16
CA PRO A 98 6.95 14.13 18.95
C PRO A 98 7.47 15.36 18.20
N ARG A 99 8.68 15.79 18.54
CA ARG A 99 9.35 16.98 17.97
C ARG A 99 9.44 16.86 16.44
N ARG A 100 9.29 17.99 15.74
CA ARG A 100 9.33 18.07 14.28
C ARG A 100 8.32 17.13 13.57
N ALA A 101 7.26 16.72 14.25
CA ALA A 101 6.14 15.99 13.65
C ALA A 101 5.07 16.96 13.14
N MET A 102 4.32 16.54 12.12
CA MET A 102 3.13 17.26 11.63
C MET A 102 1.90 16.80 12.42
N ALA A 103 1.37 17.64 13.31
CA ALA A 103 0.10 17.41 13.97
C ALA A 103 -1.04 17.81 13.04
N SER A 104 -2.03 16.95 12.81
CA SER A 104 -3.14 17.19 11.87
C SER A 104 -4.48 16.78 12.48
N ALA A 105 -5.53 17.53 12.13
CA ALA A 105 -6.91 17.19 12.46
C ALA A 105 -7.81 17.31 11.23
N LEU A 106 -8.76 16.38 11.11
CA LEU A 106 -9.83 16.35 10.11
C LEU A 106 -11.17 16.46 10.82
N ASN A 107 -12.02 17.39 10.41
CA ASN A 107 -13.44 17.37 10.75
C ASN A 107 -14.15 16.37 9.83
N THR A 108 -14.73 15.31 10.39
CA THR A 108 -15.35 14.24 9.58
C THR A 108 -16.67 14.65 8.95
N GLU A 109 -17.34 15.68 9.49
CA GLU A 109 -18.62 16.17 8.98
C GLU A 109 -18.42 17.09 7.77
N THR A 110 -17.41 17.97 7.83
CA THR A 110 -17.16 18.97 6.77
C THR A 110 -16.07 18.57 5.78
N GLY A 111 -15.18 17.66 6.17
CA GLY A 111 -13.98 17.30 5.40
C GLY A 111 -12.83 18.30 5.52
N GLU A 112 -12.97 19.32 6.36
CA GLU A 112 -11.93 20.33 6.60
C GLU A 112 -10.73 19.73 7.33
N ILE A 113 -9.52 20.10 6.89
CA ILE A 113 -8.27 19.63 7.47
C ILE A 113 -7.36 20.81 7.82
N ALA A 114 -6.76 20.75 9.01
CA ALA A 114 -5.79 21.73 9.46
C ALA A 114 -4.67 21.04 10.24
N GLY A 115 -3.51 21.68 10.33
CA GLY A 115 -2.36 21.12 11.02
C GLY A 115 -1.19 22.07 11.16
N GLN A 116 -0.19 21.63 11.92
CA GLN A 116 1.03 22.38 12.20
C GLN A 116 2.23 21.42 12.34
N VAL A 117 3.37 21.82 11.77
CA VAL A 117 4.66 21.17 12.09
C VAL A 117 5.15 21.70 13.43
N THR A 118 5.38 20.79 14.37
CA THR A 118 5.86 21.11 15.72
C THR A 118 7.34 21.50 15.73
N GLY A 119 7.70 22.35 16.69
CA GLY A 119 9.08 22.75 16.92
C GLY A 119 9.89 21.71 17.69
N GLU A 120 10.96 22.18 18.32
CA GLU A 120 11.79 21.36 19.21
C GLU A 120 11.08 20.97 20.51
N ASP A 121 10.06 21.71 20.94
CA ASP A 121 9.28 21.40 22.14
C ASP A 121 8.16 20.36 21.89
N GLY A 122 7.83 20.09 20.62
CA GLY A 122 6.72 19.21 20.27
C GLY A 122 5.33 19.85 20.45
N TYR A 123 5.27 21.15 20.79
CA TYR A 123 4.01 21.84 21.02
C TYR A 123 3.34 22.21 19.70
N TYR A 124 2.01 22.06 19.64
CA TYR A 124 1.18 22.57 18.56
C TYR A 124 0.00 23.38 19.10
N ARG A 125 -0.42 24.36 18.30
CA ARG A 125 -1.66 25.13 18.47
C ARG A 125 -2.12 25.63 17.10
N PHE A 126 -3.21 25.07 16.57
CA PHE A 126 -3.78 25.48 15.28
C PHE A 126 -5.32 25.52 15.32
N GLN A 127 -5.91 26.20 14.34
CA GLN A 127 -7.36 26.36 14.23
C GLN A 127 -7.94 25.48 13.12
N LEU A 128 -9.12 24.93 13.38
CA LEU A 128 -9.89 24.13 12.42
C LEU A 128 -11.35 24.60 12.45
N GLN A 129 -12.00 24.65 11.30
CA GLN A 129 -13.42 24.97 11.25
C GLN A 129 -14.24 23.77 11.75
N ALA A 130 -14.96 23.95 12.85
CA ALA A 130 -15.80 22.92 13.44
C ALA A 130 -16.87 23.53 14.36
N GLN A 131 -17.97 22.82 14.53
CA GLN A 131 -19.10 23.18 15.40
C GLN A 131 -19.19 22.22 16.60
N ILE A 132 -19.98 22.62 17.61
CA ILE A 132 -20.27 21.77 18.76
C ILE A 132 -20.96 20.49 18.27
N GLY A 133 -20.46 19.34 18.72
CA GLY A 133 -20.95 18.02 18.33
C GLY A 133 -20.21 17.39 17.15
N ASP A 134 -19.42 18.16 16.39
CA ASP A 134 -18.61 17.62 15.30
C ASP A 134 -17.57 16.62 15.83
N GLU A 135 -17.32 15.57 15.04
CA GLU A 135 -16.27 14.61 15.31
C GLU A 135 -14.99 14.97 14.54
N LEU A 136 -13.88 15.02 15.28
CA LEU A 136 -12.55 15.28 14.76
C LEU A 136 -11.71 14.01 14.83
N LEU A 137 -11.01 13.70 13.74
CA LEU A 137 -9.92 12.74 13.72
C LEU A 137 -8.60 13.48 13.88
N PHE A 138 -7.85 13.18 14.93
CA PHE A 138 -6.55 13.76 15.19
C PHE A 138 -5.44 12.72 15.04
N TRP A 139 -4.35 13.06 14.36
CA TRP A 139 -3.17 12.21 14.19
C TRP A 139 -1.90 13.05 14.06
N TYR A 140 -0.75 12.39 14.04
CA TYR A 140 0.50 13.03 13.62
C TYR A 140 1.28 12.18 12.63
N ASP A 141 2.05 12.84 11.79
CA ASP A 141 2.99 12.23 10.86
C ASP A 141 4.43 12.55 11.32
N ARG A 142 5.28 11.51 11.36
CA ARG A 142 6.72 11.65 11.62
C ARG A 142 7.50 10.98 10.50
N GLU A 143 8.30 11.77 9.79
CA GLU A 143 9.07 11.32 8.63
C GLU A 143 8.15 10.69 7.57
N THR A 144 8.14 9.36 7.45
CA THR A 144 7.31 8.60 6.50
C THR A 144 6.21 7.77 7.18
N GLU A 145 6.10 7.86 8.50
CA GLU A 145 5.14 7.07 9.29
C GLU A 145 4.02 7.95 9.83
N ARG A 146 2.81 7.38 9.87
CA ARG A 146 1.60 8.00 10.41
C ARG A 146 1.19 7.29 11.69
N SER A 147 0.87 8.06 12.73
CA SER A 147 0.27 7.50 13.94
C SER A 147 -1.14 6.96 13.67
N PRO A 148 -1.65 6.02 14.48
CA PRO A 148 -3.09 5.83 14.59
C PRO A 148 -3.78 7.17 14.91
N SER A 149 -5.03 7.33 14.46
CA SER A 149 -5.83 8.50 14.79
C SER A 149 -6.62 8.31 16.08
N VAL A 150 -6.90 9.40 16.77
CA VAL A 150 -7.82 9.46 17.91
C VAL A 150 -9.06 10.27 17.52
N ARG A 151 -10.24 9.82 17.95
CA ARG A 151 -11.50 10.54 17.77
C ARG A 151 -11.73 11.50 18.92
N VAL A 152 -12.14 12.72 18.60
CA VAL A 152 -12.46 13.75 19.58
C VAL A 152 -13.71 14.50 19.16
N THR A 153 -14.66 14.65 20.07
CA THR A 153 -15.87 15.45 19.83
C THR A 153 -15.65 16.87 20.34
N VAL A 154 -16.03 17.87 19.54
CA VAL A 154 -16.09 19.26 19.99
C VAL A 154 -17.22 19.40 21.01
N ARG A 155 -16.89 19.89 22.21
CA ARG A 155 -17.85 20.05 23.31
C ARG A 155 -18.05 21.53 23.63
N GLU A 156 -19.12 21.81 24.37
CA GLU A 156 -19.30 23.12 25.00
C GLU A 156 -18.15 23.38 26.02
N PRO A 157 -17.64 24.62 26.08
CA PRO A 157 -16.59 25.02 27.01
C PRO A 157 -17.03 25.04 28.48
#